data_AF-A0A8S4E7P3-F1
#
_entry.id   AF-A0A8S4E7P3-F1
#
_cell.length_a   1.000
_cell.length_b   1.000
_cell.length_c   1.000
_cell.angle_alpha   90.00
_cell.angle_beta   90.00
_cell.angle_gamma   90.00
#
_symmetry.space_group_name_H-M   'P 1'
#
loop_
_entity.id
_entity.type
_entity.pdbx_description
1 polymer ?
#
loop_
_entity_poly.entity_id
_entity_poly.type
_entity_poly.pdbx_seq_one_letter_code
_entity_poly.pdbx_strand_id
1 'polypeptide(L)'
;MGGIQYPHLNNLAKKIWQWCEERKIWMFASYINTNDNKDADEESRKTINPDIEMSLSEEAFTKIVHRLGQPEIDLFASRTNANQRCPPAREHTLAAARLCGSRSLEEELRRLP
;
A
#
# COMPACT_ATOMS: atom_id res chain seq x y z
N MET A 1 18.28 22.08 6.57
CA MET A 1 17.04 21.38 6.96
C MET A 1 16.09 21.45 5.77
N GLY A 2 15.72 20.30 5.20
CA GLY A 2 14.89 20.22 3.99
C GLY A 2 13.52 20.88 4.18
N GLY A 3 12.98 21.44 3.11
CA GLY A 3 11.72 22.18 3.13
C GLY A 3 10.57 21.36 3.70
N ILE A 4 9.81 21.96 4.62
CA ILE A 4 8.60 21.37 5.17
C ILE A 4 7.56 21.34 4.05
N GLN A 5 7.23 20.14 3.56
CA GLN A 5 6.25 19.95 2.48
C GLN A 5 4.84 20.43 2.88
N TYR A 6 4.48 20.31 4.16
CA TYR A 6 3.16 20.68 4.68
C TYR A 6 3.28 21.53 5.96
N PRO A 7 3.34 22.87 5.83
CA PRO A 7 3.54 23.78 6.98
C PRO A 7 2.46 23.65 8.06
N HIS A 8 1.22 23.36 7.67
CA HIS A 8 0.11 23.20 8.60
C HIS A 8 0.28 21.97 9.52
N LEU A 9 0.77 20.84 8.99
CA LEU A 9 1.06 19.65 9.79
C LEU A 9 2.22 19.88 10.75
N ASN A 10 3.25 20.60 10.31
CA ASN A 10 4.36 20.97 11.18
C ASN A 10 3.89 21.90 12.32
N ASN A 11 2.99 22.84 12.03
CA ASN A 11 2.41 23.70 13.06
C ASN A 11 1.54 22.89 14.05
N LEU A 12 0.80 21.89 13.57
CA LEU A 12 0.02 21.00 14.43
C LEU A 12 0.94 20.16 15.33
N ALA A 13 1.99 19.56 14.77
CA ALA A 13 2.97 18.79 15.53
C ALA A 13 3.62 19.63 16.64
N LYS A 14 3.98 20.89 16.35
CA LYS A 14 4.48 21.84 17.36
C LYS A 14 3.47 22.10 18.48
N LYS A 15 2.19 22.31 18.15
CA LYS A 15 1.13 22.53 19.16
C LYS A 15 0.96 21.32 20.07
N ILE A 16 0.96 20.11 19.51
CA ILE A 16 0.86 18.86 20.28
C ILE A 16 2.08 18.74 21.21
N TRP A 17 3.28 18.98 20.68
CA TRP A 17 4.52 18.92 21.46
C TRP A 17 4.51 19.90 22.64
N GLN A 18 4.16 21.16 22.40
CA GLN A 18 4.07 22.18 23.45
C GLN A 18 3.05 21.81 24.53
N TRP A 19 1.89 21.29 24.14
CA TRP A 19 0.86 20.83 25.07
C TRP A 19 1.36 19.68 25.98
N CYS A 20 2.15 18.76 25.42
CA CYS A 20 2.79 17.68 26.17
C CYS A 20 3.88 18.19 27.12
N GLU A 21 4.72 19.11 26.64
CA GLU A 21 5.80 19.74 27.41
C GLU A 21 5.26 20.45 28.66
N GLU A 22 4.20 21.26 28.51
CA GLU A 22 3.51 21.94 29.62
C GLU A 22 3.03 20.97 30.71
N ARG A 23 2.68 19.74 30.33
CA ARG A 23 2.11 18.71 31.21
C ARG A 23 3.15 17.69 31.67
N LYS A 24 4.41 17.85 31.28
CA LYS A 24 5.49 16.88 31.52
C LYS A 24 5.16 15.48 30.97
N ILE A 25 4.42 15.41 29.87
CA ILE A 25 4.10 14.18 29.17
C ILE A 25 5.23 13.91 28.16
N TRP A 26 5.90 12.76 28.31
CA TRP A 26 6.93 12.34 27.37
C TRP A 26 6.32 11.47 26.27
N MET A 27 6.38 11.94 25.03
CA MET A 27 5.94 11.16 23.87
C MET A 27 7.14 10.51 23.18
N PHE A 28 6.99 9.25 22.80
CA PHE A 28 7.93 8.57 21.91
C PHE A 28 7.14 7.90 20.79
N ALA A 29 7.65 8.00 19.57
CA ALA A 29 7.14 7.18 18.48
C ALA A 29 7.71 5.77 18.67
N SER A 30 6.84 4.79 18.79
CA SER A 30 7.22 3.38 18.76
C SER A 30 6.54 2.70 17.58
N TYR A 31 7.23 1.72 17.00
CA TYR A 31 6.64 0.86 16.01
C TYR A 31 5.61 -0.05 16.69
N ILE A 32 4.40 -0.08 16.15
CA ILE A 32 3.36 -1.04 16.53
C ILE A 32 3.41 -2.19 15.54
N ASN A 33 3.42 -3.43 16.05
CA ASN A 33 3.39 -4.61 15.18
C ASN A 33 2.12 -4.59 14.33
N THR A 34 2.23 -4.99 13.06
CA THR A 34 1.09 -5.04 12.13
C THR A 34 -0.13 -5.80 12.69
N ASN A 35 0.09 -6.85 13.49
CA ASN A 35 -1.01 -7.61 14.11
C ASN A 35 -1.76 -6.83 15.20
N ASP A 36 -1.11 -5.83 15.81
CA ASP A 36 -1.68 -5.01 16.89
C ASP A 36 -2.20 -3.67 16.36
N ASN A 37 -1.87 -3.31 15.12
CA ASN A 37 -2.31 -2.08 14.45
C ASN A 37 -3.76 -2.16 13.94
N LYS A 38 -4.63 -2.96 14.57
CA LYS A 38 -5.98 -3.25 14.07
C LYS A 38 -6.86 -2.00 14.08
N ASP A 39 -6.94 -1.32 15.21
CA ASP A 39 -7.83 -0.17 15.37
C ASP A 39 -7.41 0.99 14.46
N ALA A 40 -6.11 1.29 14.39
CA ALA A 40 -5.61 2.36 13.53
C ALA A 40 -5.75 2.03 12.03
N ASP A 41 -5.50 0.78 11.64
CA ASP A 41 -5.74 0.33 10.26
C ASP A 41 -7.23 0.40 9.91
N GLU A 42 -8.11 -0.03 10.81
CA GLU A 42 -9.57 0.06 10.63
C GLU A 42 -10.03 1.52 10.53
N GLU A 43 -9.63 2.40 11.46
CA GLU A 43 -9.99 3.82 11.44
C GLU A 43 -9.44 4.53 10.20
N SER A 44 -8.22 4.20 9.76
CA SER A 44 -7.66 4.75 8.51
C SER A 44 -8.49 4.38 7.27
N ARG A 45 -9.18 3.23 7.31
CA ARG A 45 -10.05 2.73 6.24
C ARG A 45 -11.50 3.20 6.36
N LYS A 46 -11.95 3.60 7.56
CA LYS A 46 -13.32 4.14 7.80
C LYS A 46 -13.53 5.47 7.11
N THR A 47 -12.53 6.34 7.12
CA THR A 47 -12.48 7.49 6.21
C THR A 47 -12.06 6.99 4.83
N ILE A 48 -13.04 6.52 4.05
CA ILE A 48 -12.88 6.39 2.60
C ILE A 48 -12.63 7.79 2.06
N ASN A 49 -11.36 8.19 2.02
CA ASN A 49 -10.98 9.31 1.19
C ASN A 49 -11.11 8.78 -0.26
N PRO A 50 -11.96 9.35 -1.13
CA PRO A 50 -12.03 8.91 -2.53
C PRO A 50 -10.67 8.96 -3.24
N ASP A 51 -9.69 9.67 -2.69
CA ASP A 51 -8.32 9.77 -3.23
C ASP A 51 -7.37 8.60 -2.88
N ILE A 52 -7.72 7.68 -1.96
CA ILE A 52 -6.84 6.51 -1.66
C ILE A 52 -7.04 5.34 -2.64
N GLU A 53 -8.20 5.24 -3.30
CA GLU A 53 -8.41 4.26 -4.38
C GLU A 53 -7.98 4.86 -5.72
N MET A 54 -6.66 4.93 -5.94
CA MET A 54 -6.13 5.40 -7.21
C MET A 54 -6.22 4.29 -8.27
N SER A 55 -6.75 4.63 -9.45
CA SER A 55 -6.68 3.80 -10.65
C SER A 55 -5.75 4.44 -11.68
N LEU A 56 -5.02 3.63 -12.44
CA LEU A 56 -4.30 4.12 -13.61
C LEU A 56 -5.29 4.68 -14.64
N SER A 57 -4.90 5.75 -15.33
CA SER A 57 -5.64 6.19 -16.51
C SER A 57 -5.55 5.13 -17.61
N GLU A 58 -6.56 5.09 -18.47
CA GLU A 58 -6.61 4.13 -19.58
C GLU A 58 -5.40 4.26 -20.52
N GLU A 59 -4.92 5.48 -20.74
CA GLU A 59 -3.73 5.76 -21.53
C GLU A 59 -2.47 5.19 -20.87
N ALA A 60 -2.27 5.42 -19.57
CA ALA A 60 -1.13 4.89 -18.83
C ALA A 60 -1.13 3.36 -18.82
N PHE A 61 -2.31 2.76 -18.59
CA PHE A 61 -2.48 1.31 -18.62
C PHE A 61 -2.14 0.73 -20.00
N THR A 62 -2.64 1.35 -21.08
CA THR A 62 -2.37 0.91 -22.45
C THR A 62 -0.87 0.96 -22.78
N LYS A 63 -0.16 2.01 -22.34
CA LYS A 63 1.30 2.12 -22.53
C LYS A 63 2.06 1.00 -21.81
N ILE A 64 1.61 0.62 -20.61
CA ILE A 64 2.21 -0.47 -19.84
C ILE A 64 1.98 -1.80 -20.55
N VAL A 65 0.74 -2.10 -20.95
CA VAL A 65 0.39 -3.33 -21.67
C VAL A 65 1.17 -3.48 -22.97
N HIS A 66 1.33 -2.40 -23.73
CA HIS A 66 2.11 -2.43 -24.97
C HIS A 66 3.58 -2.80 -24.73
N ARG A 67 4.15 -2.45 -23.57
CA ARG A 67 5.56 -2.72 -23.27
C ARG A 67 5.79 -4.06 -22.56
N LEU A 68 4.89 -4.45 -21.66
CA LEU A 68 5.08 -5.56 -20.74
C LEU A 68 4.14 -6.75 -20.98
N GLY A 69 3.15 -6.58 -21.87
CA GLY A 69 2.10 -7.57 -22.11
C GLY A 69 0.85 -7.35 -21.24
N GLN A 70 -0.23 -8.03 -21.60
CA GLN A 70 -1.52 -7.95 -20.89
C GLN A 70 -1.44 -8.76 -19.58
N PRO A 71 -1.63 -8.13 -18.41
CA PRO A 71 -1.68 -8.88 -17.16
C PRO A 71 -2.99 -9.67 -17.07
N GLU A 72 -2.91 -10.90 -16.55
CA GLU A 72 -4.08 -11.74 -16.32
C GLU A 72 -4.85 -11.33 -15.06
N ILE A 73 -4.15 -10.77 -14.07
CA ILE A 73 -4.68 -10.39 -12.76
C ILE A 73 -4.05 -9.07 -12.32
N ASP A 74 -4.87 -8.17 -11.77
CA ASP A 74 -4.40 -6.96 -11.09
C ASP A 74 -4.35 -7.21 -9.57
N LEU A 75 -3.13 -7.19 -9.00
CA LEU A 75 -2.89 -7.42 -7.57
C LEU A 75 -3.19 -6.20 -6.69
N PHE A 76 -3.37 -5.03 -7.31
CA PHE A 76 -3.57 -3.76 -6.61
C PHE A 76 -4.99 -3.20 -6.81
N ALA A 77 -5.78 -3.80 -7.72
CA ALA A 77 -7.17 -3.45 -7.89
C ALA A 77 -8.07 -4.07 -6.80
N SER A 78 -8.94 -3.24 -6.25
CA SER A 78 -10.13 -3.61 -5.49
C SER A 78 -11.34 -3.76 -6.43
N ARG A 79 -12.52 -4.11 -5.89
CA ARG A 79 -13.76 -4.21 -6.70
C ARG A 79 -14.19 -2.86 -7.29
N THR A 80 -13.78 -1.76 -6.70
CA THR A 80 -14.25 -0.41 -7.00
C THR A 80 -13.35 0.35 -7.95
N ASN A 81 -12.05 0.02 -8.02
CA ASN A 81 -11.09 0.62 -8.97
C ASN A 81 -10.66 -0.34 -10.09
N ALA A 82 -11.25 -1.55 -10.16
CA ALA A 82 -10.93 -2.53 -11.18
C ALA A 82 -11.20 -2.00 -12.59
N ASN A 83 -10.19 -2.05 -13.44
CA ASN A 83 -10.35 -1.82 -14.87
C ASN A 83 -11.01 -3.05 -15.50
N GLN A 84 -11.99 -2.86 -16.39
CA GLN A 84 -12.66 -3.95 -17.12
C GLN A 84 -11.69 -4.86 -17.90
N ARG A 85 -10.48 -4.37 -18.22
CA ARG A 85 -9.44 -5.12 -18.94
C ARG A 85 -8.63 -6.09 -18.07
N CYS A 86 -8.61 -5.91 -16.75
CA CYS A 86 -7.90 -6.79 -15.83
C CYS A 86 -8.72 -7.03 -14.57
N PRO A 87 -9.14 -8.28 -14.29
CA PRO A 87 -9.87 -8.56 -13.07
C PRO A 87 -8.96 -8.39 -11.83
N PRO A 88 -9.51 -7.90 -10.71
CA PRO A 88 -8.77 -7.80 -9.45
C PRO A 88 -8.47 -9.20 -8.90
N ALA A 89 -7.35 -9.34 -8.20
CA ALA A 89 -7.01 -10.55 -7.48
C ALA A 89 -8.11 -10.90 -6.47
N ARG A 90 -8.66 -12.12 -6.58
CA ARG A 90 -9.55 -12.68 -5.55
C ARG A 90 -8.71 -13.38 -4.50
N GLU A 91 -9.15 -13.39 -3.24
CA GLU A 91 -8.45 -14.06 -2.13
C GLU A 91 -8.05 -15.52 -2.46
N HIS A 92 -8.91 -16.24 -3.19
CA HIS A 92 -8.65 -17.62 -3.63
C HIS A 92 -7.49 -17.74 -4.64
N THR A 93 -7.19 -16.69 -5.42
CA THR A 93 -6.14 -16.69 -6.44
C THR A 93 -4.76 -16.38 -5.85
N LEU A 94 -4.70 -15.58 -4.78
CA LEU A 94 -3.44 -15.27 -4.06
C LEU A 94 -2.83 -16.50 -3.37
N ALA A 95 -3.66 -17.43 -2.91
CA ALA A 95 -3.19 -18.71 -2.36
C ALA A 95 -2.50 -19.57 -3.43
N ALA A 96 -2.98 -19.56 -4.68
CA ALA A 96 -2.38 -20.29 -5.79
C ALA A 96 -1.05 -19.65 -6.25
N ALA A 97 -0.96 -18.31 -6.28
CA ALA A 97 0.27 -17.61 -6.62
C ALA A 97 1.41 -17.88 -5.62
N ARG A 98 1.09 -17.98 -4.31
CA ARG A 98 2.07 -18.37 -3.26
C ARG A 98 2.60 -19.80 -3.41
N LEU A 99 1.82 -20.71 -3.98
CA LEU A 99 2.21 -22.10 -4.21
C LEU A 99 2.95 -22.30 -5.54
N CYS A 100 2.68 -21.46 -6.54
CA CYS A 100 3.32 -21.56 -7.86
C CYS A 100 4.74 -20.96 -7.88
N GLY A 101 5.01 -19.93 -7.06
CA GLY A 101 6.32 -19.26 -7.00
C GLY A 101 7.45 -20.04 -6.34
N SER A 102 7.16 -21.10 -5.56
CA SER A 102 8.19 -21.84 -4.81
C SER A 102 8.76 -23.05 -5.56
N ARG A 103 8.05 -23.61 -6.54
CA ARG A 103 8.57 -24.76 -7.30
C ARG A 103 9.41 -24.35 -8.51
N SER A 104 9.04 -23.26 -9.20
CA SER A 104 9.75 -22.85 -10.42
C SER A 104 11.14 -22.27 -10.13
N LEU A 105 11.31 -21.49 -9.06
CA LEU A 105 12.57 -20.83 -8.73
C LEU A 105 13.64 -21.79 -8.18
N GLU A 106 13.27 -22.81 -7.40
CA GLU A 106 14.24 -23.80 -6.89
C GLU A 106 14.76 -24.74 -7.99
N GLU A 107 13.94 -25.03 -9.01
CA GLU A 107 14.34 -25.86 -10.15
C GLU A 107 15.22 -25.11 -11.16
N GLU A 108 15.04 -23.79 -11.27
CA GLU A 108 15.87 -22.92 -12.13
C GLU A 108 17.24 -22.62 -11.49
N LEU A 109 17.30 -22.45 -10.15
CA LEU A 109 18.56 -22.30 -9.40
C LEU A 109 19.43 -23.56 -9.36
N ARG A 110 18.85 -24.75 -9.56
CA ARG A 110 19.60 -26.03 -9.66
C ARG A 110 20.20 -26.30 -11.05
N ARG A 111 19.85 -25.50 -12.06
CA ARG A 111 20.30 -25.67 -13.46
C ARG A 111 21.28 -24.61 -13.93
N LEU A 112 21.71 -23.70 -13.06
CA LEU A 112 22.82 -22.80 -13.35
C LEU A 112 24.16 -23.54 -13.11
N PRO A 113 25.13 -23.43 -14.04
CA PRO A 113 26.46 -24.03 -13.87
C PRO A 113 27.26 -23.37 -12.73
#